data_AF-A0A809RXV8-F1
#
_entry.id   AF-A0A809RXV8-F1
#
_cell.length_a   1.000
_cell.length_b   1.000
_cell.length_c   1.000
_cell.angle_alpha   90.00
_cell.angle_beta   90.00
_cell.angle_gamma   90.00
#
_symmetry.space_group_name_H-M   'P 1'
#
loop_
_entity.id
_entity.type
_entity.pdbx_description
1 polymer ?
#
loop_
_entity_poly.entity_id
_entity_poly.type
_entity_poly.pdbx_seq_one_letter_code
_entity_poly.pdbx_strand_id
1 'polypeptide(L)'
;MNRRLALQRLSALSAVPLLPWSGLVFGSTASTLNALPRTALVIGNSRYKDAPLKNPANDAGAIGDHLKKLGFNVISQLDGGKAAMENAIRSYGELLAKSKGVGLFYFAGHGLQVSWRNFLVPVDANLGSADDIPRQTVDLAALLGGIGKAGNPMNIVILDACRDNPFGGDLKSGKGLSQMDAPIGTLLAYATAPGNVASDGSGANGLYTENLLREIRTPEAKIEDVFKRVRLAVRRASQGQQIPWESTSLEDDFYFLPPANLKKLSEEELARQFAEESAVWEKAGQANQIAAVEDYLKRYPSGHFSELAQVRLDRMLAKKGEKKVSVVNTAANPFSKGTGVIDLNYRIGDRYVFRSVDLLTKVEGKKLVNVVSEVTDDRVIYNKGALETDLLGNMLKRPDGATFGPSQFFVSEYHVGKKWSTRYSAKYASGHSDTIEIEFKVTGRETVTVPAGTFECFVVEGRGWVLSLGMLLEYKYWVAPDKTNRFVAIESWWRRYNRIQRSERQELESYTRAG
;
A
#
# COMPACT_ATOMS: atom_id res chain seq x y z
N MET A 1 20.18 -88.12 -13.98
CA MET A 1 20.06 -88.42 -15.43
C MET A 1 18.75 -87.80 -15.92
N ASN A 2 18.80 -87.00 -16.99
CA ASN A 2 17.69 -86.44 -17.78
C ASN A 2 16.84 -85.24 -17.28
N ARG A 3 17.26 -84.05 -17.78
CA ARG A 3 16.53 -82.90 -18.37
C ARG A 3 14.99 -82.99 -18.51
N ARG A 4 14.27 -81.92 -18.13
CA ARG A 4 13.69 -80.88 -19.03
C ARG A 4 12.69 -79.93 -18.34
N LEU A 5 12.89 -78.62 -18.57
CA LEU A 5 11.93 -77.50 -18.75
C LEU A 5 11.02 -77.10 -17.56
N ALA A 6 10.57 -75.85 -17.37
CA ALA A 6 11.00 -74.48 -17.67
C ALA A 6 9.86 -73.61 -17.12
N LEU A 7 10.15 -72.56 -16.35
CA LEU A 7 9.30 -71.37 -16.20
C LEU A 7 10.11 -70.26 -15.51
N GLN A 8 10.76 -69.43 -16.34
CA GLN A 8 11.36 -68.17 -15.94
C GLN A 8 10.24 -67.11 -15.83
N ARG A 9 10.19 -66.39 -14.70
CA ARG A 9 9.53 -65.08 -14.60
C ARG A 9 10.63 -64.02 -14.49
N LEU A 10 10.72 -63.18 -15.53
CA LEU A 10 11.57 -62.01 -15.61
C LEU A 10 11.18 -60.99 -14.53
N SER A 11 12.16 -60.58 -13.72
CA SER A 11 12.11 -59.38 -12.89
C SER A 11 12.81 -58.26 -13.68
N ALA A 12 12.04 -57.27 -14.13
CA ALA A 12 12.59 -56.08 -14.78
C ALA A 12 13.09 -55.09 -13.72
N LEU A 13 14.41 -54.92 -13.60
CA LEU A 13 15.02 -53.75 -12.96
C LEU A 13 14.69 -52.51 -13.79
N SER A 14 13.98 -51.55 -13.21
CA SER A 14 13.88 -50.19 -13.77
C SER A 14 14.92 -49.32 -13.07
N ALA A 15 16.03 -49.03 -13.76
CA ALA A 15 16.96 -47.99 -13.37
C ALA A 15 16.29 -46.63 -13.60
N VAL A 16 16.06 -45.86 -12.53
CA VAL A 16 15.61 -44.46 -12.62
C VAL A 16 16.87 -43.59 -12.78
N PRO A 17 17.01 -42.82 -13.87
CA PRO A 17 18.17 -41.96 -14.04
C PRO A 17 18.07 -40.77 -13.09
N LEU A 18 19.17 -40.50 -12.37
CA LEU A 18 19.41 -39.25 -11.64
C LEU A 18 19.48 -38.10 -12.67
N LEU A 19 18.41 -37.32 -12.79
CA LEU A 19 18.48 -36.05 -13.51
C LEU A 19 19.11 -34.99 -12.58
N PRO A 20 20.15 -34.27 -13.03
CA PRO A 20 20.76 -33.21 -12.24
C PRO A 20 19.75 -32.07 -12.04
N TRP A 21 19.76 -31.54 -10.82
CA TRP A 21 18.93 -30.44 -10.35
C TRP A 21 19.29 -29.16 -11.11
N SER A 22 18.70 -28.97 -12.29
CA SER A 22 18.71 -27.69 -12.98
C SER A 22 17.93 -26.70 -12.12
N GLY A 23 18.65 -25.78 -11.46
CA GLY A 23 18.03 -24.69 -10.72
C GLY A 23 17.08 -23.93 -11.62
N LEU A 24 15.80 -23.88 -11.24
CA LEU A 24 14.89 -22.86 -11.73
C LEU A 24 15.41 -21.51 -11.21
N VAL A 25 16.28 -20.89 -12.00
CA VAL A 25 16.51 -19.45 -11.93
C VAL A 25 15.19 -18.83 -12.37
N PHE A 26 14.41 -18.32 -11.40
CA PHE A 26 13.34 -17.39 -11.70
C PHE A 26 14.00 -16.13 -12.28
N GLY A 27 14.14 -16.10 -13.60
CA GLY A 27 14.52 -14.89 -14.33
C GLY A 27 13.41 -13.87 -14.14
N SER A 28 13.66 -12.84 -13.33
CA SER A 28 12.81 -11.66 -13.32
C SER A 28 13.04 -10.91 -14.63
N THR A 29 12.02 -10.84 -15.46
CA THR A 29 11.97 -9.92 -16.59
C THR A 29 12.13 -8.49 -16.06
N ALA A 30 12.99 -7.68 -16.68
CA ALA A 30 12.94 -6.23 -16.52
C ALA A 30 11.47 -5.76 -16.66
N SER A 31 11.03 -4.77 -15.87
CA SER A 31 9.63 -4.30 -15.90
C SER A 31 9.17 -4.09 -17.34
N THR A 32 8.28 -4.97 -17.79
CA THR A 32 7.75 -4.96 -19.16
C THR A 32 6.85 -3.74 -19.37
N LEU A 33 6.23 -3.22 -18.30
CA LEU A 33 5.32 -2.08 -18.32
C LEU A 33 5.95 -0.84 -18.95
N ASN A 34 7.22 -0.58 -18.64
CA ASN A 34 7.91 0.62 -19.10
C ASN A 34 8.16 0.67 -20.61
N ALA A 35 8.20 -0.50 -21.27
CA ALA A 35 8.38 -0.64 -22.71
C ALA A 35 7.06 -0.66 -23.50
N LEU A 36 5.91 -0.73 -22.82
CA LEU A 36 4.61 -0.76 -23.48
C LEU A 36 4.19 0.62 -24.03
N PRO A 37 3.30 0.66 -25.04
CA PRO A 37 2.66 1.90 -25.46
C PRO A 37 1.98 2.59 -24.29
N ARG A 38 2.01 3.93 -24.27
CA ARG A 38 1.44 4.73 -23.19
C ARG A 38 0.34 5.62 -23.75
N THR A 39 -0.87 5.52 -23.23
CA THR A 39 -2.00 6.36 -23.65
C THR A 39 -2.55 7.09 -22.44
N ALA A 40 -2.80 8.39 -22.58
CA ALA A 40 -3.45 9.18 -21.53
C ALA A 40 -4.72 9.86 -22.02
N LEU A 41 -5.71 9.95 -21.14
CA LEU A 41 -6.84 10.86 -21.27
C LEU A 41 -6.76 11.89 -20.13
N VAL A 42 -6.70 13.16 -20.49
CA VAL A 42 -6.58 14.28 -19.56
C VAL A 42 -7.78 15.19 -19.75
N ILE A 43 -8.56 15.38 -18.70
CA ILE A 43 -9.76 16.22 -18.70
C ILE A 43 -9.60 17.33 -17.66
N GLY A 44 -9.86 18.58 -18.05
CA GLY A 44 -9.83 19.73 -17.15
C GLY A 44 -11.03 20.63 -17.36
N ASN A 45 -11.90 20.73 -16.36
CA ASN A 45 -13.11 21.54 -16.43
C ASN A 45 -13.06 22.69 -15.42
N SER A 46 -13.14 23.92 -15.92
CA SER A 46 -13.03 25.16 -15.14
C SER A 46 -14.22 26.08 -15.35
N ARG A 47 -14.75 26.17 -16.58
CA ARG A 47 -15.75 27.17 -17.00
C ARG A 47 -17.18 26.72 -16.71
N TYR A 48 -17.43 26.24 -15.50
CA TYR A 48 -18.78 25.96 -15.01
C TYR A 48 -19.61 27.24 -14.92
N LYS A 49 -20.89 27.15 -15.26
CA LYS A 49 -21.81 28.31 -15.23
C LYS A 49 -22.00 28.88 -13.82
N ASP A 50 -22.27 28.01 -12.84
CA ASP A 50 -22.68 28.44 -11.49
C ASP A 50 -21.54 28.39 -10.46
N ALA A 51 -20.50 27.58 -10.71
CA ALA A 51 -19.40 27.36 -9.78
C ALA A 51 -18.04 27.25 -10.51
N PRO A 52 -17.56 28.32 -11.16
CA PRO A 52 -16.30 28.27 -11.90
C PRO A 52 -15.11 27.94 -10.99
N LEU A 53 -14.14 27.19 -11.53
CA LEU A 53 -12.87 26.86 -10.88
C LEU A 53 -11.72 27.54 -11.63
N LYS A 54 -10.65 27.92 -10.92
CA LYS A 54 -9.57 28.72 -11.52
C LYS A 54 -8.56 27.87 -12.27
N ASN A 55 -8.09 26.76 -11.68
CA ASN A 55 -6.92 26.03 -12.17
C ASN A 55 -7.16 24.72 -12.95
N PRO A 56 -8.32 24.02 -12.93
CA PRO A 56 -8.42 22.70 -13.57
C PRO A 56 -8.02 22.61 -15.05
N ALA A 57 -8.34 23.60 -15.87
CA ALA A 57 -7.92 23.65 -17.27
C ALA A 57 -6.40 23.86 -17.41
N ASN A 58 -5.80 24.67 -16.53
CA ASN A 58 -4.35 24.86 -16.46
C ASN A 58 -3.65 23.58 -15.99
N ASP A 59 -4.18 22.95 -14.95
CA ASP A 59 -3.69 21.70 -14.37
C ASP A 59 -3.67 20.58 -15.42
N ALA A 60 -4.81 20.38 -16.10
CA ALA A 60 -4.93 19.43 -17.20
C ALA A 60 -3.98 19.77 -18.37
N GLY A 61 -3.88 21.04 -18.76
CA GLY A 61 -2.92 21.46 -19.79
C GLY A 61 -1.48 21.10 -19.42
N ALA A 62 -1.05 21.45 -18.21
CA ALA A 62 0.30 21.20 -17.73
C ALA A 62 0.62 19.71 -17.60
N ILE A 63 -0.32 18.90 -17.09
CA ILE A 63 -0.19 17.44 -17.01
C ILE A 63 -0.11 16.83 -18.40
N GLY A 64 -1.02 17.22 -19.32
CA GLY A 64 -1.03 16.72 -20.69
C GLY A 64 0.29 16.98 -21.42
N ASP A 65 0.84 18.18 -21.28
CA ASP A 65 2.12 18.54 -21.91
C ASP A 65 3.31 17.77 -21.34
N HIS A 66 3.32 17.52 -20.03
CA HIS A 66 4.37 16.71 -19.41
C HIS A 66 4.24 15.23 -19.80
N LEU A 67 3.03 14.68 -19.82
CA LEU A 67 2.80 13.29 -20.24
C LEU A 67 3.22 13.06 -21.70
N LYS A 68 2.98 14.02 -22.60
CA LYS A 68 3.52 13.96 -23.98
C LYS A 68 5.04 13.86 -23.99
N LYS A 69 5.74 14.69 -23.20
CA LYS A 69 7.22 14.62 -23.06
C LYS A 69 7.70 13.30 -22.47
N LEU A 70 6.86 12.64 -21.66
CA LEU A 70 7.10 11.32 -21.07
C LEU A 70 6.66 10.14 -21.98
N GLY A 71 6.34 10.43 -23.24
CA GLY A 71 6.04 9.42 -24.27
C GLY A 71 4.60 8.91 -24.27
N PHE A 72 3.66 9.57 -23.59
CA PHE A 72 2.24 9.25 -23.69
C PHE A 72 1.63 9.83 -24.97
N ASN A 73 0.79 9.02 -25.62
CA ASN A 73 -0.21 9.51 -26.57
C ASN A 73 -1.38 10.13 -25.78
N VAL A 74 -1.50 11.46 -25.79
CA VAL A 74 -2.44 12.19 -24.92
C VAL A 74 -3.68 12.65 -25.69
N ILE A 75 -4.85 12.20 -25.25
CA ILE A 75 -6.16 12.80 -25.56
C ILE A 75 -6.42 13.87 -24.51
N SER A 76 -6.70 15.10 -24.93
CA SER A 76 -7.02 16.22 -24.03
C SER A 76 -8.43 16.73 -24.27
N GLN A 77 -9.19 16.94 -23.20
CA GLN A 77 -10.51 17.56 -23.22
C GLN A 77 -10.57 18.67 -22.16
N LEU A 78 -10.61 19.92 -22.59
CA LEU A 78 -10.78 21.07 -21.70
C LEU A 78 -12.20 21.60 -21.80
N ASP A 79 -12.76 22.00 -20.66
CA ASP A 79 -14.12 22.56 -20.52
C ASP A 79 -15.16 21.77 -21.33
N GLY A 80 -15.12 20.45 -21.19
CA GLY A 80 -15.96 19.53 -21.95
C GLY A 80 -17.37 19.42 -21.37
N GLY A 81 -18.37 19.54 -22.24
CA GLY A 81 -19.73 19.12 -21.92
C GLY A 81 -19.86 17.60 -21.84
N LYS A 82 -21.00 17.09 -21.35
CA LYS A 82 -21.16 15.65 -21.06
C LYS A 82 -20.85 14.75 -22.26
N ALA A 83 -21.40 15.08 -23.43
CA ALA A 83 -21.19 14.29 -24.65
C ALA A 83 -19.73 14.28 -25.10
N ALA A 84 -19.02 15.40 -24.96
CA ALA A 84 -17.60 15.49 -25.30
C ALA A 84 -16.75 14.62 -24.36
N MET A 85 -17.03 14.67 -23.05
CA MET A 85 -16.36 13.80 -22.07
C MET A 85 -16.62 12.31 -22.35
N GLU A 86 -17.87 11.91 -22.58
CA GLU A 86 -18.23 10.51 -22.88
C GLU A 86 -17.54 10.01 -24.16
N ASN A 87 -17.45 10.85 -25.19
CA ASN A 87 -16.74 10.51 -26.42
C ASN A 87 -15.23 10.38 -26.20
N ALA A 88 -14.61 11.29 -25.45
CA ALA A 88 -13.19 11.21 -25.12
C ALA A 88 -12.86 9.92 -24.32
N ILE A 89 -13.72 9.54 -23.37
CA ILE A 89 -13.59 8.30 -22.60
C ILE A 89 -13.74 7.07 -23.50
N ARG A 90 -14.69 7.08 -24.42
CA ARG A 90 -14.88 5.99 -25.41
C ARG A 90 -13.64 5.82 -26.28
N SER A 91 -13.15 6.90 -26.89
CA SER A 91 -11.94 6.88 -27.72
C SER A 91 -10.71 6.44 -26.94
N TYR A 92 -10.57 6.87 -25.69
CA TYR A 92 -9.52 6.40 -24.80
C TYR A 92 -9.59 4.88 -24.56
N GLY A 93 -10.79 4.35 -24.24
CA GLY A 93 -11.00 2.91 -24.07
C GLY A 93 -10.70 2.10 -25.32
N GLU A 94 -11.08 2.59 -26.50
CA GLU A 94 -10.78 1.95 -27.80
C GLU A 94 -9.27 1.92 -28.08
N LEU A 95 -8.56 3.01 -27.81
CA LEU A 95 -7.10 3.07 -27.95
C LEU A 95 -6.39 2.13 -26.98
N LEU A 96 -6.85 2.04 -25.73
CA LEU A 96 -6.31 1.10 -24.75
C LEU A 96 -6.52 -0.35 -25.18
N ALA A 97 -7.74 -0.68 -25.64
CA ALA A 97 -8.06 -2.03 -26.10
C ALA A 97 -7.21 -2.45 -27.31
N LYS A 98 -6.86 -1.51 -28.19
CA LYS A 98 -6.01 -1.73 -29.35
C LYS A 98 -4.51 -1.80 -29.01
N SER A 99 -4.04 -0.90 -28.16
CA SER A 99 -2.59 -0.76 -27.84
C SER A 99 -2.12 -1.75 -26.77
N LYS A 100 -3.01 -2.21 -25.90
CA LYS A 100 -2.72 -3.12 -24.77
C LYS A 100 -1.55 -2.63 -23.89
N GLY A 101 -1.50 -1.32 -23.66
CA GLY A 101 -0.39 -0.65 -22.96
C GLY A 101 -0.74 -0.05 -21.59
N VAL A 102 0.06 0.91 -21.14
CA VAL A 102 -0.20 1.66 -19.90
C VAL A 102 -1.23 2.75 -20.18
N GLY A 103 -2.33 2.74 -19.42
CA GLY A 103 -3.37 3.75 -19.46
C GLY A 103 -3.22 4.75 -18.32
N LEU A 104 -3.31 6.05 -18.60
CA LEU A 104 -3.42 7.09 -17.58
C LEU A 104 -4.68 7.95 -17.80
N PHE A 105 -5.57 7.99 -16.82
CA PHE A 105 -6.67 8.94 -16.78
C PHE A 105 -6.40 10.02 -15.74
N TYR A 106 -6.47 11.28 -16.13
CA TYR A 106 -6.37 12.43 -15.26
C TYR A 106 -7.62 13.30 -15.40
N PHE A 107 -8.24 13.65 -14.27
CA PHE A 107 -9.36 14.59 -14.23
C PHE A 107 -9.11 15.68 -13.20
N ALA A 108 -9.29 16.94 -13.60
CA ALA A 108 -9.40 18.09 -12.71
C ALA A 108 -10.74 18.81 -12.94
N GLY A 109 -11.44 19.16 -11.86
CA GLY A 109 -12.73 19.84 -11.92
C GLY A 109 -13.64 19.54 -10.73
N HIS A 110 -14.96 19.76 -10.88
CA HIS A 110 -15.94 19.34 -9.88
C HIS A 110 -16.20 17.84 -9.92
N GLY A 111 -16.23 17.22 -8.75
CA GLY A 111 -16.63 15.83 -8.57
C GLY A 111 -17.70 15.70 -7.48
N LEU A 112 -18.65 14.79 -7.69
CA LEU A 112 -19.77 14.56 -6.77
C LEU A 112 -19.82 13.10 -6.31
N GLN A 113 -20.30 12.89 -5.09
CA GLN A 113 -20.62 11.57 -4.57
C GLN A 113 -22.10 11.44 -4.24
N VAL A 114 -22.75 10.43 -4.82
CA VAL A 114 -24.13 10.03 -4.51
C VAL A 114 -24.20 8.52 -4.41
N SER A 115 -24.80 8.01 -3.32
CA SER A 115 -25.00 6.57 -3.10
C SER A 115 -23.71 5.75 -3.32
N TRP A 116 -22.60 6.25 -2.78
CA TRP A 116 -21.25 5.64 -2.87
C TRP A 116 -20.63 5.58 -4.27
N ARG A 117 -21.26 6.23 -5.27
CA ARG A 117 -20.73 6.36 -6.62
C ARG A 117 -20.13 7.75 -6.82
N ASN A 118 -19.07 7.79 -7.63
CA ASN A 118 -18.32 8.98 -7.94
C ASN A 118 -18.67 9.47 -9.34
N PHE A 119 -19.00 10.75 -9.46
CA PHE A 119 -19.39 11.37 -10.71
C PHE A 119 -18.47 12.56 -11.02
N LEU A 120 -18.03 12.65 -12.28
CA LEU A 120 -17.26 13.77 -12.81
C LEU A 120 -18.25 14.75 -13.45
N VAL A 121 -18.17 16.04 -13.08
CA VAL A 121 -19.15 17.04 -13.51
C VAL A 121 -18.69 17.75 -14.80
N PRO A 122 -19.46 17.66 -15.89
CA PRO A 122 -19.24 18.45 -17.12
C PRO A 122 -19.54 19.94 -16.93
N VAL A 123 -18.97 20.81 -17.78
CA VAL A 123 -19.21 22.27 -17.66
C VAL A 123 -20.64 22.70 -18.03
N ASP A 124 -21.37 21.86 -18.76
CA ASP A 124 -22.76 22.07 -19.18
C ASP A 124 -23.79 21.42 -18.24
N ALA A 125 -23.35 20.85 -17.12
CA ALA A 125 -24.24 20.25 -16.13
C ALA A 125 -25.12 21.32 -15.44
N ASN A 126 -26.42 21.05 -15.36
CA ASN A 126 -27.40 21.87 -14.65
C ASN A 126 -28.09 21.02 -13.59
N LEU A 127 -27.52 21.00 -12.38
CA LEU A 127 -27.92 20.10 -11.30
C LEU A 127 -28.89 20.81 -10.36
N GLY A 128 -30.19 20.52 -10.51
CA GLY A 128 -31.25 21.05 -9.61
C GLY A 128 -31.75 20.03 -8.59
N SER A 129 -31.55 18.73 -8.84
CA SER A 129 -32.04 17.63 -8.01
C SER A 129 -31.08 16.43 -8.03
N ALA A 130 -31.25 15.47 -7.11
CA ALA A 130 -30.36 14.31 -7.01
C ALA A 130 -30.49 13.39 -8.23
N ASP A 131 -31.65 13.38 -8.88
CA ASP A 131 -31.95 12.60 -10.09
C ASP A 131 -31.25 13.15 -11.34
N ASP A 132 -30.83 14.42 -11.31
CA ASP A 132 -30.06 15.02 -12.41
C ASP A 132 -28.64 14.49 -12.45
N ILE A 133 -28.08 14.09 -11.30
CA ILE A 133 -26.66 13.70 -11.19
C ILE A 133 -26.35 12.54 -12.14
N PRO A 134 -27.02 11.36 -12.09
CA PRO A 134 -26.70 10.28 -13.02
C PRO A 134 -26.99 10.61 -14.50
N ARG A 135 -27.88 11.58 -14.78
CA ARG A 135 -28.30 11.94 -16.15
C ARG A 135 -27.36 12.93 -16.81
N GLN A 136 -26.82 13.87 -16.04
CA GLN A 136 -26.07 15.03 -16.53
C GLN A 136 -24.57 14.96 -16.23
N THR A 137 -24.11 13.97 -15.45
CA THR A 137 -22.69 13.78 -15.12
C THR A 137 -22.13 12.48 -15.71
N VAL A 138 -20.82 12.29 -15.57
CA VAL A 138 -20.12 11.08 -16.02
C VAL A 138 -19.81 10.20 -14.81
N ASP A 139 -20.30 8.97 -14.81
CA ASP A 139 -20.02 7.99 -13.77
C ASP A 139 -18.61 7.40 -13.90
N LEU A 140 -17.80 7.54 -12.85
CA LEU A 140 -16.44 7.03 -12.82
C LEU A 140 -16.40 5.49 -12.82
N ALA A 141 -17.41 4.81 -12.28
CA ALA A 141 -17.47 3.35 -12.32
C ALA A 141 -17.61 2.83 -13.76
N ALA A 142 -18.33 3.55 -14.63
CA ALA A 142 -18.41 3.21 -16.05
C ALA A 142 -17.04 3.34 -16.75
N LEU A 143 -16.27 4.38 -16.42
CA LEU A 143 -14.89 4.56 -16.90
C LEU A 143 -13.99 3.41 -16.45
N LEU A 144 -14.00 3.08 -15.15
CA LEU A 144 -13.21 1.97 -14.60
C LEU A 144 -13.62 0.61 -15.21
N GLY A 145 -14.91 0.40 -15.44
CA GLY A 145 -15.41 -0.79 -16.13
C GLY A 145 -14.97 -0.87 -17.59
N GLY A 146 -14.93 0.25 -18.31
CA GLY A 146 -14.42 0.34 -19.68
C GLY A 146 -12.93 0.01 -19.75
N ILE A 147 -12.15 0.58 -18.83
CA ILE A 147 -10.72 0.31 -18.69
C ILE A 147 -10.48 -1.17 -18.33
N GLY A 148 -11.23 -1.73 -17.37
CA GLY A 148 -11.12 -3.14 -17.02
C GLY A 148 -11.38 -4.09 -18.19
N LYS A 149 -12.36 -3.76 -19.05
CA LYS A 149 -12.64 -4.52 -20.29
C LYS A 149 -11.55 -4.39 -21.33
N ALA A 150 -10.82 -3.26 -21.38
CA ALA A 150 -9.69 -3.09 -22.28
C ALA A 150 -8.57 -4.10 -21.97
N GLY A 151 -8.52 -4.65 -20.75
CA GLY A 151 -7.62 -5.74 -20.37
C GLY A 151 -6.15 -5.36 -20.55
N ASN A 152 -5.83 -4.11 -20.25
CA ASN A 152 -4.48 -3.57 -20.33
C ASN A 152 -3.73 -3.82 -19.02
N PRO A 153 -2.40 -4.00 -19.05
CA PRO A 153 -1.65 -4.51 -17.91
C PRO A 153 -1.49 -3.50 -16.77
N MET A 154 -1.68 -2.20 -17.05
CA MET A 154 -1.59 -1.17 -16.02
C MET A 154 -2.51 0.02 -16.30
N ASN A 155 -3.21 0.47 -15.27
CA ASN A 155 -4.01 1.68 -15.25
C ASN A 155 -3.61 2.63 -14.13
N ILE A 156 -3.51 3.92 -14.44
CA ILE A 156 -3.25 4.98 -13.50
C ILE A 156 -4.44 5.94 -13.59
N VAL A 157 -5.16 6.15 -12.49
CA VAL A 157 -6.31 7.04 -12.43
C VAL A 157 -6.04 8.11 -11.39
N ILE A 158 -6.00 9.37 -11.81
CA ILE A 158 -5.67 10.51 -10.97
C ILE A 158 -6.85 11.49 -10.97
N LEU A 159 -7.41 11.75 -9.79
CA LEU A 159 -8.57 12.62 -9.61
C LEU A 159 -8.20 13.82 -8.75
N ASP A 160 -7.98 14.96 -9.41
CA ASP A 160 -7.77 16.27 -8.80
C ASP A 160 -9.09 17.07 -8.80
N ALA A 161 -10.10 16.48 -8.16
CA ALA A 161 -11.44 17.06 -8.13
C ALA A 161 -11.71 17.79 -6.81
N CYS A 162 -12.28 19.00 -6.91
CA CYS A 162 -12.93 19.69 -5.79
C CYS A 162 -14.27 19.01 -5.48
N ARG A 163 -14.57 18.84 -4.19
CA ARG A 163 -15.58 17.87 -3.72
C ARG A 163 -16.56 18.43 -2.69
N ASP A 164 -16.69 19.74 -2.66
CA ASP A 164 -17.90 20.35 -2.11
C ASP A 164 -19.02 20.16 -3.15
N ASN A 165 -20.27 20.10 -2.71
CA ASN A 165 -21.41 20.22 -3.62
C ASN A 165 -21.70 21.72 -3.78
N PRO A 166 -21.17 22.41 -4.81
CA PRO A 166 -21.39 23.84 -4.97
C PRO A 166 -22.81 24.14 -5.47
N PHE A 167 -23.61 23.12 -5.84
CA PHE A 167 -24.88 23.30 -6.53
C PHE A 167 -26.10 23.37 -5.60
N GLY A 168 -25.93 23.20 -4.28
CA GLY A 168 -26.94 23.51 -3.25
C GLY A 168 -28.24 22.69 -3.27
N GLY A 169 -28.98 22.69 -2.16
CA GLY A 169 -30.29 22.03 -1.99
C GLY A 169 -30.25 20.67 -1.29
N ASP A 170 -31.42 20.12 -0.90
CA ASP A 170 -31.71 18.85 -0.18
C ASP A 170 -31.08 17.55 -0.75
N LEU A 171 -30.13 17.70 -1.66
CA LEU A 171 -29.22 16.68 -2.16
C LEU A 171 -28.47 16.06 -0.98
N LYS A 172 -28.88 14.86 -0.56
CA LYS A 172 -28.08 13.99 0.32
C LYS A 172 -26.82 13.47 -0.41
N SER A 173 -26.03 14.37 -0.99
CA SER A 173 -24.72 14.09 -1.56
C SER A 173 -23.67 14.13 -0.46
N GLY A 174 -22.80 13.14 -0.39
CA GLY A 174 -21.68 13.15 0.56
C GLY A 174 -20.67 14.23 0.20
N LYS A 175 -20.00 14.82 1.19
CA LYS A 175 -18.76 15.58 0.94
C LYS A 175 -17.67 14.60 0.48
N GLY A 176 -16.89 14.94 -0.54
CA GLY A 176 -15.81 14.06 -1.01
C GLY A 176 -16.22 13.04 -2.10
N LEU A 177 -15.25 12.23 -2.55
CA LEU A 177 -15.47 11.03 -3.38
C LEU A 177 -15.35 9.80 -2.48
N SER A 178 -16.13 8.77 -2.78
CA SER A 178 -16.04 7.48 -2.10
C SER A 178 -14.80 6.73 -2.55
N GLN A 179 -14.19 5.99 -1.62
CA GLN A 179 -13.24 4.95 -2.01
C GLN A 179 -13.98 3.91 -2.87
N MET A 180 -13.33 3.44 -3.94
CA MET A 180 -13.85 2.42 -4.86
C MET A 180 -12.79 1.35 -5.10
N ASP A 181 -13.24 0.11 -5.30
CA ASP A 181 -12.38 -0.96 -5.79
C ASP A 181 -12.06 -0.73 -7.27
N ALA A 182 -10.78 -0.77 -7.63
CA ALA A 182 -10.33 -0.67 -9.00
C ALA A 182 -9.98 -2.06 -9.56
N PRO A 183 -10.06 -2.27 -10.89
CA PRO A 183 -9.59 -3.52 -11.49
C PRO A 183 -8.13 -3.84 -11.10
N ILE A 184 -7.75 -5.12 -11.14
CA ILE A 184 -6.36 -5.56 -10.93
C ILE A 184 -5.44 -4.80 -11.89
N GLY A 185 -4.24 -4.43 -11.42
CA GLY A 185 -3.30 -3.61 -12.19
C GLY A 185 -3.70 -2.14 -12.27
N THR A 186 -4.48 -1.63 -11.32
CA THR A 186 -4.87 -0.20 -11.27
C THR A 186 -4.31 0.50 -10.03
N LEU A 187 -3.69 1.66 -10.26
CA LEU A 187 -3.41 2.65 -9.23
C LEU A 187 -4.44 3.77 -9.34
N LEU A 188 -5.15 4.03 -8.25
CA LEU A 188 -6.14 5.09 -8.11
C LEU A 188 -5.65 6.11 -7.10
N ALA A 189 -5.37 7.33 -7.55
CA ALA A 189 -4.86 8.45 -6.77
C ALA A 189 -5.88 9.58 -6.71
N TYR A 190 -6.03 10.14 -5.52
CA TYR A 190 -6.93 11.23 -5.21
C TYR A 190 -6.16 12.39 -4.61
N ALA A 191 -6.46 13.62 -5.05
CA ALA A 191 -5.79 14.82 -4.54
C ALA A 191 -6.01 15.10 -3.04
N THR A 192 -7.00 14.47 -2.43
CA THR A 192 -7.32 14.57 -1.00
C THR A 192 -8.02 13.31 -0.49
N ALA A 193 -8.04 13.12 0.82
CA ALA A 193 -8.64 11.98 1.49
C ALA A 193 -10.17 11.90 1.24
N PRO A 194 -10.76 10.70 1.22
CA PRO A 194 -12.21 10.54 1.20
C PRO A 194 -12.92 11.40 2.25
N GLY A 195 -14.00 12.08 1.86
CA GLY A 195 -14.72 13.02 2.73
C GLY A 195 -14.24 14.48 2.71
N ASN A 196 -13.09 14.77 2.08
CA ASN A 196 -12.43 16.07 2.17
C ASN A 196 -12.27 16.76 0.80
N VAL A 197 -11.86 18.03 0.82
CA VAL A 197 -11.73 18.91 -0.36
C VAL A 197 -10.25 19.14 -0.70
N ALA A 198 -9.94 19.27 -1.99
CA ALA A 198 -8.61 19.61 -2.48
C ALA A 198 -8.52 21.14 -2.69
N SER A 199 -7.35 21.72 -2.42
CA SER A 199 -7.11 23.14 -2.62
C SER A 199 -6.81 23.44 -4.10
N ASP A 200 -7.58 24.35 -4.68
CA ASP A 200 -7.31 24.93 -6.01
C ASP A 200 -5.99 25.72 -6.04
N GLY A 201 -5.37 25.99 -4.88
CA GLY A 201 -4.07 26.67 -4.79
C GLY A 201 -4.15 28.17 -5.14
N SER A 202 -3.07 28.90 -4.88
CA SER A 202 -2.96 30.33 -5.22
C SER A 202 -2.15 30.60 -6.48
N GLY A 203 -1.43 29.59 -6.99
CA GLY A 203 -0.52 29.68 -8.13
C GLY A 203 -1.19 29.46 -9.48
N ALA A 204 -0.39 29.02 -10.45
CA ALA A 204 -0.83 28.67 -11.80
C ALA A 204 -1.52 27.29 -11.88
N ASN A 205 -1.31 26.44 -10.87
CA ASN A 205 -1.86 25.10 -10.75
C ASN A 205 -2.40 24.87 -9.33
N GLY A 206 -3.26 23.87 -9.18
CA GLY A 206 -3.70 23.34 -7.89
C GLY A 206 -2.55 22.74 -7.07
N LEU A 207 -2.68 22.73 -5.74
CA LEU A 207 -1.61 22.30 -4.83
C LEU A 207 -1.15 20.85 -5.11
N TYR A 208 -2.11 19.98 -5.43
CA TYR A 208 -1.82 18.59 -5.77
C TYR A 208 -1.08 18.49 -7.11
N THR A 209 -1.63 19.09 -8.17
CA THR A 209 -1.04 19.07 -9.50
C THR A 209 0.36 19.71 -9.55
N GLU A 210 0.60 20.81 -8.84
CA GLU A 210 1.93 21.42 -8.74
C GLU A 210 2.98 20.42 -8.21
N ASN A 211 2.65 19.70 -7.13
CA ASN A 211 3.55 18.71 -6.55
C ASN A 211 3.65 17.46 -7.44
N LEU A 212 2.56 17.01 -8.05
CA LEU A 212 2.58 15.88 -8.99
C LEU A 212 3.50 16.15 -10.18
N LEU A 213 3.39 17.33 -10.80
CA LEU A 213 4.24 17.76 -11.92
C LEU A 213 5.73 17.75 -11.52
N ARG A 214 6.07 18.09 -10.28
CA ARG A 214 7.45 17.97 -9.79
C ARG A 214 7.88 16.50 -9.71
N GLU A 215 7.10 15.65 -9.07
CA GLU A 215 7.53 14.27 -8.77
C GLU A 215 7.50 13.32 -9.97
N ILE A 216 6.60 13.50 -10.96
CA ILE A 216 6.58 12.65 -12.18
C ILE A 216 7.83 12.82 -13.04
N ARG A 217 8.59 13.89 -12.83
CA ARG A 217 9.85 14.18 -13.53
C ARG A 217 11.06 13.60 -12.80
N THR A 218 10.89 13.00 -11.63
CA THR A 218 11.98 12.39 -10.87
C THR A 218 12.44 11.13 -11.62
N PRO A 219 13.70 11.08 -12.10
CA PRO A 219 14.23 9.89 -12.75
C PRO A 219 14.24 8.70 -11.79
N GLU A 220 14.01 7.51 -12.33
CA GLU A 220 14.13 6.24 -11.62
C GLU A 220 13.21 6.09 -10.39
N ALA A 221 12.24 7.00 -10.23
CA ALA A 221 11.24 6.92 -9.17
C ALA A 221 10.13 5.96 -9.57
N LYS A 222 9.89 4.95 -8.73
CA LYS A 222 8.71 4.10 -8.82
C LYS A 222 7.46 4.95 -8.66
N ILE A 223 6.37 4.56 -9.31
CA ILE A 223 5.11 5.31 -9.25
C ILE A 223 4.59 5.47 -7.82
N GLU A 224 4.74 4.46 -6.96
CA GLU A 224 4.38 4.54 -5.54
C GLU A 224 5.20 5.61 -4.82
N ASP A 225 6.49 5.72 -5.14
CA ASP A 225 7.39 6.71 -4.55
C ASP A 225 7.02 8.13 -4.99
N VAL A 226 6.63 8.31 -6.25
CA VAL A 226 6.11 9.57 -6.78
C VAL A 226 4.91 10.01 -5.95
N PHE A 227 3.88 9.17 -5.82
CA PHE A 227 2.66 9.52 -5.10
C PHE A 227 2.89 9.70 -3.59
N LYS A 228 3.74 8.88 -2.95
CA LYS A 228 4.10 9.09 -1.54
C LYS A 228 4.81 10.43 -1.29
N ARG A 229 5.69 10.86 -2.20
CA ARG A 229 6.33 12.20 -2.12
C ARG A 229 5.31 13.32 -2.35
N VAL A 230 4.39 13.16 -3.30
CA VAL A 230 3.27 14.10 -3.50
C VAL A 230 2.43 14.21 -2.23
N ARG A 231 2.05 13.07 -1.63
CA ARG A 231 1.28 13.02 -0.38
C ARG A 231 1.97 13.78 0.75
N LEU A 232 3.27 13.51 0.94
CA LEU A 232 4.08 14.22 1.93
C LEU A 232 4.07 15.72 1.65
N ALA A 233 4.45 16.14 0.44
CA ALA A 233 4.58 17.56 0.11
C ALA A 233 3.26 18.34 0.24
N VAL A 234 2.15 17.78 -0.24
CA VAL A 234 0.81 18.40 -0.14
C VAL A 234 0.37 18.50 1.31
N ARG A 235 0.56 17.46 2.13
CA ARG A 235 0.25 17.52 3.56
C ARG A 235 1.04 18.62 4.26
N ARG A 236 2.34 18.74 3.95
CA ARG A 236 3.20 19.75 4.59
C ARG A 236 2.81 21.16 4.18
N ALA A 237 2.58 21.40 2.89
CA ALA A 237 2.15 22.70 2.38
C ALA A 237 0.77 23.12 2.90
N SER A 238 -0.14 22.16 3.07
CA SER A 238 -1.50 22.41 3.58
C SER A 238 -1.64 22.31 5.10
N GLN A 239 -0.56 22.05 5.84
CA GLN A 239 -0.58 21.83 7.29
C GLN A 239 -1.61 20.77 7.72
N GLY A 240 -1.69 19.67 6.98
CA GLY A 240 -2.60 18.56 7.24
C GLY A 240 -4.05 18.77 6.80
N GLN A 241 -4.39 19.91 6.19
CA GLN A 241 -5.74 20.19 5.68
C GLN A 241 -6.05 19.45 4.37
N GLN A 242 -5.03 19.08 3.60
CA GLN A 242 -5.16 18.26 2.40
C GLN A 242 -4.17 17.10 2.46
N ILE A 243 -4.68 15.87 2.35
CA ILE A 243 -3.86 14.66 2.41
C ILE A 243 -4.24 13.79 1.22
N PRO A 244 -3.40 13.73 0.18
CA PRO A 244 -3.62 12.83 -0.94
C PRO A 244 -3.78 11.39 -0.50
N TRP A 245 -4.54 10.64 -1.28
CA TRP A 245 -4.86 9.24 -0.99
C TRP A 245 -4.70 8.38 -2.22
N GLU A 246 -4.16 7.18 -2.05
CA GLU A 246 -3.89 6.26 -3.13
C GLU A 246 -4.30 4.83 -2.75
N SER A 247 -4.83 4.11 -3.74
CA SER A 247 -5.08 2.66 -3.67
C SER A 247 -4.40 2.02 -4.86
N THR A 248 -3.68 0.91 -4.65
CA THR A 248 -2.92 0.25 -5.72
C THR A 248 -3.11 -1.26 -5.69
N SER A 249 -3.31 -1.83 -6.88
CA SER A 249 -3.29 -3.27 -7.14
C SER A 249 -2.21 -3.65 -8.17
N LEU A 250 -1.19 -2.79 -8.32
CA LEU A 250 -0.08 -3.00 -9.25
C LEU A 250 0.75 -4.24 -8.86
N GLU A 251 1.16 -5.00 -9.88
CA GLU A 251 1.97 -6.19 -9.69
C GLU A 251 3.43 -5.99 -10.08
N ASP A 252 3.70 -5.10 -11.04
CA ASP A 252 5.01 -4.75 -11.54
C ASP A 252 5.34 -3.28 -11.28
N ASP A 253 6.64 -2.97 -11.18
CA ASP A 253 7.13 -1.60 -11.04
C ASP A 253 6.84 -0.78 -12.31
N PHE A 254 6.40 0.47 -12.15
CA PHE A 254 6.33 1.43 -13.24
C PHE A 254 7.10 2.71 -12.89
N TYR A 255 7.79 3.24 -13.90
CA TYR A 255 8.53 4.50 -13.80
C TYR A 255 8.06 5.45 -14.89
N PHE A 256 7.79 6.71 -14.56
CA PHE A 256 7.58 7.72 -15.62
C PHE A 256 8.85 7.90 -16.47
N LEU A 257 10.00 7.92 -15.79
CA LEU A 257 11.35 7.96 -16.35
C LEU A 257 12.16 6.75 -15.82
N PRO A 258 12.22 5.63 -16.56
CA PRO A 258 12.90 4.43 -16.08
C PRO A 258 14.44 4.59 -16.03
N PRO A 259 15.13 3.81 -15.16
CA PRO A 259 16.58 3.73 -15.19
C PRO A 259 17.07 3.18 -16.53
N ALA A 260 18.26 3.61 -16.94
CA ALA A 260 18.88 3.16 -18.20
C ALA A 260 19.11 1.64 -18.25
N ASN A 261 19.29 1.00 -17.09
CA ASN A 261 19.44 -0.44 -16.97
C ASN A 261 18.64 -0.97 -15.78
N LEU A 262 17.53 -1.65 -16.06
CA LEU A 262 16.75 -2.41 -15.07
C LEU A 262 17.50 -3.71 -14.75
N LYS A 263 18.55 -3.62 -13.94
CA LYS A 263 19.28 -4.80 -13.44
C LYS A 263 18.79 -5.18 -12.04
N LYS A 264 18.70 -6.49 -11.78
CA LYS A 264 18.57 -6.99 -10.41
C LYS A 264 19.88 -6.74 -9.67
N LEU A 265 19.80 -6.11 -8.51
CA LEU A 265 20.96 -5.86 -7.66
C LEU A 265 21.48 -7.18 -7.08
N SER A 266 22.80 -7.29 -6.93
CA SER A 266 23.44 -8.36 -6.18
C SER A 266 23.13 -8.23 -4.69
N GLU A 267 23.31 -9.31 -3.93
CA GLU A 267 23.12 -9.28 -2.48
C GLU A 267 24.06 -8.26 -1.80
N GLU A 268 25.28 -8.10 -2.33
CA GLU A 268 26.24 -7.11 -1.84
C GLU A 268 25.77 -5.67 -2.11
N GLU A 269 25.20 -5.41 -3.29
CA GLU A 269 24.63 -4.11 -3.63
C GLU A 269 23.40 -3.79 -2.76
N LEU A 270 22.53 -4.77 -2.51
CA LEU A 270 21.37 -4.65 -1.62
C LEU A 270 21.80 -4.38 -0.17
N ALA A 271 22.79 -5.13 0.33
CA ALA A 271 23.33 -4.94 1.68
C ALA A 271 23.93 -3.54 1.84
N ARG A 272 24.66 -3.03 0.83
CA ARG A 272 25.21 -1.67 0.84
C ARG A 272 24.11 -0.62 0.84
N GLN A 273 23.10 -0.74 -0.03
CA GLN A 273 21.97 0.20 -0.05
C GLN A 273 21.21 0.20 1.27
N PHE A 274 21.00 -0.96 1.88
CA PHE A 274 20.36 -1.07 3.18
C PHE A 274 21.21 -0.42 4.29
N ALA A 275 22.53 -0.60 4.28
CA ALA A 275 23.42 0.05 5.25
C ALA A 275 23.41 1.58 5.10
N GLU A 276 23.42 2.09 3.88
CA GLU A 276 23.29 3.53 3.60
C GLU A 276 21.95 4.08 4.10
N GLU A 277 20.84 3.41 3.79
CA GLU A 277 19.51 3.79 4.26
C GLU A 277 19.44 3.76 5.80
N SER A 278 19.95 2.71 6.43
CA SER A 278 19.99 2.55 7.89
C SER A 278 20.73 3.71 8.55
N ALA A 279 21.88 4.11 8.01
CA ALA A 279 22.63 5.25 8.53
C ALA A 279 21.85 6.58 8.41
N VAL A 280 21.12 6.78 7.31
CA VAL A 280 20.25 7.95 7.14
C VAL A 280 19.10 7.94 8.16
N TRP A 281 18.46 6.78 8.36
CA TRP A 281 17.39 6.62 9.35
C TRP A 281 17.88 6.84 10.79
N GLU A 282 19.01 6.25 11.17
CA GLU A 282 19.61 6.46 12.50
C GLU A 282 19.89 7.94 12.76
N LYS A 283 20.47 8.64 11.78
CA LYS A 283 20.72 10.08 11.88
C LYS A 283 19.43 10.89 12.01
N ALA A 284 18.39 10.54 11.25
CA ALA A 284 17.09 11.18 11.37
C ALA A 284 16.46 10.96 12.76
N GLY A 285 16.65 9.75 13.29
CA GLY A 285 16.18 9.39 14.62
C GLY A 285 16.90 10.11 15.76
N GLN A 286 18.21 10.31 15.64
CA GLN A 286 19.04 11.06 16.60
C GLN A 286 18.76 12.56 16.58
N ALA A 287 18.55 13.14 15.39
CA ALA A 287 18.25 14.57 15.26
C ALA A 287 16.96 14.96 15.98
N ASN A 288 15.98 14.04 16.03
CA ASN A 288 14.66 14.27 16.61
C ASN A 288 13.97 15.54 16.08
N GLN A 289 14.15 15.82 14.78
CA GLN A 289 13.58 16.97 14.09
C GLN A 289 12.65 16.53 12.97
N ILE A 290 11.52 17.22 12.82
CA ILE A 290 10.55 16.96 11.74
C ILE A 290 11.22 16.98 10.37
N ALA A 291 12.08 17.97 10.10
CA ALA A 291 12.79 18.08 8.83
C ALA A 291 13.66 16.85 8.53
N ALA A 292 14.33 16.26 9.53
CA ALA A 292 15.17 15.09 9.32
C ALA A 292 14.35 13.84 8.97
N VAL A 293 13.17 13.66 9.59
CA VAL A 293 12.24 12.58 9.26
C VAL A 293 11.60 12.79 7.89
N GLU A 294 11.25 14.03 7.55
CA GLU A 294 10.75 14.38 6.22
C GLU A 294 11.80 14.11 5.14
N ASP A 295 13.06 14.44 5.37
CA ASP A 295 14.13 14.23 4.40
C ASP A 295 14.42 12.73 4.18
N TYR A 296 14.32 11.92 5.25
CA TYR A 296 14.31 10.47 5.09
C TYR A 296 13.14 10.00 4.21
N LEU A 297 11.90 10.45 4.49
CA LEU A 297 10.72 10.06 3.71
C LEU A 297 10.76 10.57 2.26
N LYS A 298 11.38 11.73 2.00
CA LYS A 298 11.64 12.22 0.64
C LYS A 298 12.64 11.32 -0.07
N ARG A 299 13.71 10.89 0.59
CA ARG A 299 14.75 10.06 -0.03
C ARG A 299 14.31 8.61 -0.23
N TYR A 300 13.61 8.05 0.76
CA TYR A 300 13.19 6.65 0.85
C TYR A 300 11.69 6.51 1.16
N PRO A 301 10.79 6.99 0.30
CA PRO A 301 9.34 6.95 0.54
C PRO A 301 8.77 5.53 0.66
N SER A 302 9.40 4.55 0.01
CA SER A 302 9.10 3.12 0.18
C SER A 302 10.26 2.35 0.83
N GLY A 303 11.11 3.04 1.60
CA GLY A 303 12.24 2.44 2.30
C GLY A 303 11.84 1.46 3.40
N HIS A 304 12.85 0.77 3.93
CA HIS A 304 12.76 -0.23 5.00
C HIS A 304 12.34 0.35 6.36
N PHE A 305 12.32 1.68 6.50
CA PHE A 305 11.86 2.38 7.71
C PHE A 305 10.75 3.40 7.42
N SER A 306 10.17 3.41 6.21
CA SER A 306 9.16 4.40 5.78
C SER A 306 7.90 4.42 6.65
N GLU A 307 7.38 3.27 7.07
CA GLU A 307 6.23 3.17 7.99
C GLU A 307 6.58 3.72 9.37
N LEU A 308 7.78 3.41 9.88
CA LEU A 308 8.26 3.92 11.17
C LEU A 308 8.46 5.44 11.12
N ALA A 309 9.06 5.93 10.04
CA ALA A 309 9.25 7.35 9.80
C ALA A 309 7.92 8.09 9.68
N GLN A 310 6.91 7.50 9.01
CA GLN A 310 5.58 8.09 8.89
C GLN A 310 4.87 8.18 10.24
N VAL A 311 4.92 7.12 11.06
CA VAL A 311 4.37 7.13 12.42
C VAL A 311 5.06 8.18 13.29
N ARG A 312 6.39 8.27 13.20
CA ARG A 312 7.16 9.27 13.94
C ARG A 312 6.80 10.68 13.51
N LEU A 313 6.72 10.94 12.20
CA LEU A 313 6.29 12.23 11.66
C LEU A 313 4.89 12.60 12.15
N ASP A 314 3.93 11.68 12.10
CA ASP A 314 2.56 11.91 12.55
C ASP A 314 2.50 12.34 14.02
N ARG A 315 3.24 11.67 14.90
CA ARG A 315 3.32 12.06 16.32
C ARG A 315 3.97 13.42 16.51
N MET A 316 5.08 13.70 15.84
CA MET A 316 5.77 14.99 15.95
C MET A 316 4.90 16.16 15.48
N LEU A 317 4.13 15.95 14.41
CA LEU A 317 3.22 16.96 13.87
C LEU A 317 1.99 17.16 14.76
N ALA A 318 1.41 16.08 15.29
CA ALA A 318 0.32 16.17 16.26
C ALA A 318 0.74 16.95 17.52
N LYS A 319 1.96 16.71 18.04
CA LYS A 319 2.52 17.50 19.16
C LYS A 319 2.70 18.99 18.83
N LYS A 320 2.91 19.34 17.56
CA LYS A 320 2.93 20.73 17.08
C LYS A 320 1.55 21.31 16.76
N GLY A 321 0.48 20.57 17.04
CA GLY A 321 -0.90 21.02 16.84
C GLY A 321 -1.42 20.83 15.41
N GLU A 322 -0.78 20.00 14.57
CA GLU A 322 -1.34 19.66 13.26
C GLU A 322 -2.70 18.97 13.44
N LYS A 323 -3.75 19.61 12.92
CA LYS A 323 -5.10 19.02 12.86
C LYS A 323 -5.23 18.26 11.54
N LYS A 324 -4.70 17.05 11.53
CA LYS A 324 -4.76 16.14 10.39
C LYS A 324 -6.23 15.90 10.01
N VAL A 325 -6.58 16.15 8.75
CA VAL A 325 -7.94 15.89 8.27
C VAL A 325 -8.28 14.41 8.45
N SER A 326 -9.46 14.13 9.03
CA SER A 326 -9.90 12.75 9.26
C SER A 326 -10.35 12.13 7.94
N VAL A 327 -9.87 10.91 7.66
CA VAL A 327 -10.43 10.08 6.59
C VAL A 327 -11.85 9.69 6.99
N VAL A 328 -12.85 10.09 6.22
CA VAL A 328 -14.23 9.67 6.47
C VAL A 328 -14.39 8.26 5.89
N ASN A 329 -14.16 7.24 6.71
CA ASN A 329 -14.45 5.85 6.36
C ASN A 329 -15.75 5.42 7.04
N THR A 330 -16.83 5.28 6.28
CA THR A 330 -18.13 4.85 6.81
C THR A 330 -18.31 3.36 6.62
N ALA A 331 -18.65 2.62 7.69
CA ALA A 331 -18.97 1.19 7.64
C ALA A 331 -20.10 0.84 6.64
N ALA A 332 -20.91 1.82 6.25
CA ALA A 332 -22.00 1.69 5.29
C ALA A 332 -21.56 1.79 3.81
N ASN A 333 -20.31 2.16 3.51
CA ASN A 333 -19.82 2.18 2.13
C ASN A 333 -19.46 0.74 1.71
N PRO A 334 -20.21 0.13 0.76
CA PRO A 334 -19.94 -1.23 0.32
C PRO A 334 -18.57 -1.37 -0.37
N PHE A 335 -17.97 -0.26 -0.81
CA PHE A 335 -16.70 -0.19 -1.52
C PHE A 335 -15.49 0.20 -0.63
N SER A 336 -15.68 0.50 0.66
CA SER A 336 -14.58 0.78 1.61
C SER A 336 -14.37 -0.31 2.66
N LYS A 337 -14.79 -1.54 2.36
CA LYS A 337 -14.43 -2.75 3.15
C LYS A 337 -12.91 -2.96 3.30
N GLY A 338 -12.08 -2.16 2.64
CA GLY A 338 -10.72 -2.49 2.30
C GLY A 338 -9.62 -1.85 3.15
N THR A 339 -9.84 -0.90 4.06
CA THR A 339 -8.73 -0.24 4.80
C THR A 339 -8.89 -0.31 6.32
N GLY A 340 -7.80 -0.57 7.04
CA GLY A 340 -7.76 -0.58 8.50
C GLY A 340 -6.48 0.09 9.01
N VAL A 341 -6.62 1.08 9.88
CA VAL A 341 -5.49 1.79 10.51
C VAL A 341 -5.34 1.27 11.94
N ILE A 342 -4.11 0.91 12.31
CA ILE A 342 -3.83 0.40 13.65
C ILE A 342 -3.97 1.52 14.70
N ASP A 343 -4.65 1.20 15.80
CA ASP A 343 -4.69 2.08 16.96
C ASP A 343 -3.32 2.04 17.68
N LEU A 344 -2.65 3.19 17.72
CA LEU A 344 -1.33 3.34 18.35
C LEU A 344 -1.41 3.80 19.82
N ASN A 345 -2.63 3.93 20.37
CA ASN A 345 -2.83 4.44 21.72
C ASN A 345 -2.76 3.31 22.74
N TYR A 346 -1.54 2.87 23.03
CA TYR A 346 -1.27 1.97 24.16
C TYR A 346 -1.46 2.69 25.48
N ARG A 347 -1.96 1.96 26.48
CA ARG A 347 -2.13 2.45 27.86
C ARG A 347 -1.29 1.60 28.80
N ILE A 348 -0.74 2.24 29.83
CA ILE A 348 -0.08 1.52 30.91
C ILE A 348 -1.11 0.60 31.57
N GLY A 349 -0.76 -0.68 31.71
CA GLY A 349 -1.65 -1.72 32.21
C GLY A 349 -2.41 -2.50 31.13
N ASP A 350 -2.36 -2.08 29.85
CA ASP A 350 -2.88 -2.90 28.75
C ASP A 350 -2.23 -4.28 28.81
N ARG A 351 -3.07 -5.31 28.72
CA ARG A 351 -2.66 -6.70 28.93
C ARG A 351 -3.06 -7.57 27.76
N TYR A 352 -2.11 -8.33 27.23
CA TYR A 352 -2.30 -9.28 26.14
C TYR A 352 -1.82 -10.67 26.57
N VAL A 353 -2.64 -11.69 26.35
CA VAL A 353 -2.28 -13.08 26.58
C VAL A 353 -2.35 -13.82 25.25
N PHE A 354 -1.25 -14.47 24.88
CA PHE A 354 -1.18 -15.34 23.72
C PHE A 354 -0.96 -16.77 24.17
N ARG A 355 -1.71 -17.69 23.57
CA ARG A 355 -1.36 -19.11 23.61
C ARG A 355 -0.53 -19.45 22.39
N SER A 356 0.40 -20.38 22.54
CA SER A 356 1.25 -20.88 21.47
C SER A 356 0.99 -22.37 21.26
N VAL A 357 0.94 -22.81 20.01
CA VAL A 357 0.75 -24.21 19.64
C VAL A 357 1.72 -24.56 18.52
N ASP A 358 2.44 -25.67 18.67
CA ASP A 358 3.24 -26.21 17.57
C ASP A 358 2.31 -26.77 16.48
N LEU A 359 2.47 -26.28 15.25
CA LEU A 359 1.54 -26.58 14.17
C LEU A 359 1.60 -28.03 13.68
N LEU A 360 2.70 -28.74 13.90
CA LEU A 360 2.89 -30.12 13.46
C LEU A 360 2.46 -31.10 14.55
N THR A 361 3.00 -30.95 15.76
CA THR A 361 2.80 -31.86 16.89
C THR A 361 1.54 -31.56 17.68
N LYS A 362 0.95 -30.37 17.50
CA LYS A 362 -0.21 -29.87 18.25
C LYS A 362 0.05 -29.67 19.75
N VAL A 363 1.31 -29.71 20.17
CA VAL A 363 1.70 -29.47 21.56
C VAL A 363 1.55 -27.98 21.88
N GLU A 364 0.87 -27.67 22.99
CA GLU A 364 0.77 -26.29 23.48
C GLU A 364 2.06 -25.85 24.17
N GLY A 365 2.53 -24.65 23.81
CA GLY A 365 3.65 -23.99 24.43
C GLY A 365 3.25 -23.18 25.67
N LYS A 366 4.25 -22.52 26.28
CA LYS A 366 3.98 -21.59 27.40
C LYS A 366 3.17 -20.39 26.90
N LYS A 367 2.18 -19.99 27.69
CA LYS A 367 1.44 -18.74 27.47
C LYS A 367 2.38 -17.54 27.58
N LEU A 368 2.23 -16.60 26.67
CA LEU A 368 2.92 -15.32 26.67
C LEU A 368 1.99 -14.27 27.26
N VAL A 369 2.39 -13.65 28.37
CA VAL A 369 1.64 -12.59 29.03
C VAL A 369 2.44 -11.30 28.89
N ASN A 370 1.90 -10.32 28.17
CA ASN A 370 2.51 -9.03 27.94
C ASN A 370 1.66 -7.95 28.60
N VAL A 371 2.21 -7.30 29.63
CA VAL A 371 1.57 -6.16 30.30
C VAL A 371 2.37 -4.92 29.97
N VAL A 372 1.72 -3.91 29.38
CA VAL A 372 2.35 -2.63 29.09
C VAL A 372 2.73 -1.96 30.41
N SER A 373 4.03 -1.75 30.62
CA SER A 373 4.57 -1.07 31.79
C SER A 373 4.90 0.39 31.52
N GLU A 374 5.25 0.74 30.27
CA GLU A 374 5.59 2.10 29.87
C GLU A 374 5.34 2.28 28.36
N VAL A 375 4.97 3.50 27.95
CA VAL A 375 4.79 3.90 26.56
C VAL A 375 5.58 5.18 26.34
N THR A 376 6.52 5.15 25.39
CA THR A 376 7.32 6.32 25.00
C THR A 376 6.82 6.91 23.69
N ASP A 377 7.56 7.88 23.16
CA ASP A 377 7.30 8.49 21.86
C ASP A 377 7.45 7.52 20.68
N ASP A 378 8.21 6.43 20.84
CA ASP A 378 8.58 5.50 19.78
C ASP A 378 8.47 4.02 20.18
N ARG A 379 8.22 3.70 21.46
CA ARG A 379 8.25 2.33 21.98
C ARG A 379 7.09 2.02 22.92
N VAL A 380 6.81 0.73 23.01
CA VAL A 380 5.96 0.12 24.03
C VAL A 380 6.82 -0.87 24.82
N ILE A 381 6.91 -0.66 26.11
CA ILE A 381 7.73 -1.45 27.02
C ILE A 381 6.80 -2.32 27.86
N TYR A 382 7.04 -3.63 27.84
CA TYR A 382 6.21 -4.61 28.52
C TYR A 382 6.99 -5.28 29.66
N ASN A 383 6.24 -5.70 30.69
CA ASN A 383 6.75 -6.51 31.79
C ASN A 383 8.03 -5.93 32.42
N LYS A 384 8.04 -4.61 32.66
CA LYS A 384 9.18 -3.87 33.25
C LYS A 384 10.47 -3.99 32.43
N GLY A 385 10.36 -3.96 31.10
CA GLY A 385 11.51 -3.96 30.19
C GLY A 385 11.99 -5.33 29.74
N ALA A 386 11.27 -6.41 30.08
CA ALA A 386 11.59 -7.75 29.58
C ALA A 386 11.28 -7.90 28.08
N LEU A 387 10.30 -7.17 27.56
CA LEU A 387 9.95 -7.14 26.14
C LEU A 387 9.73 -5.70 25.70
N GLU A 388 10.24 -5.34 24.52
CA GLU A 388 10.06 -4.02 23.93
C GLU A 388 9.64 -4.17 22.47
N THR A 389 8.65 -3.37 22.06
CA THR A 389 8.29 -3.19 20.66
C THR A 389 8.33 -1.72 20.29
N ASP A 390 8.35 -1.41 19.00
CA ASP A 390 7.91 -0.10 18.55
C ASP A 390 6.38 0.04 18.72
N LEU A 391 5.83 1.18 18.29
CA LEU A 391 4.40 1.46 18.37
C LEU A 391 3.54 0.61 17.43
N LEU A 392 4.08 0.14 16.31
CA LEU A 392 3.38 -0.75 15.38
C LEU A 392 3.38 -2.20 15.89
N GLY A 393 4.18 -2.46 16.92
CA GLY A 393 4.30 -3.75 17.54
C GLY A 393 5.44 -4.62 17.00
N ASN A 394 6.34 -4.04 16.20
CA ASN A 394 7.54 -4.71 15.73
C ASN A 394 8.51 -4.95 16.88
N MET A 395 9.06 -6.16 16.96
CA MET A 395 9.92 -6.56 18.05
C MET A 395 11.22 -5.76 18.04
N LEU A 396 11.61 -5.21 19.21
CA LEU A 396 12.92 -4.59 19.43
C LEU A 396 13.75 -5.39 20.43
N LYS A 397 13.11 -5.98 21.44
CA LYS A 397 13.75 -6.77 22.48
C LYS A 397 12.84 -7.88 22.98
N ARG A 398 13.39 -9.09 23.15
CA ARG A 398 12.70 -10.25 23.72
C ARG A 398 13.15 -10.55 25.15
N PRO A 399 12.33 -11.32 25.92
CA PRO A 399 12.69 -11.75 27.28
C PRO A 399 13.95 -12.59 27.38
N ASP A 400 14.36 -13.26 26.30
CA ASP A 400 15.61 -14.04 26.24
C ASP A 400 16.85 -13.17 26.01
N GLY A 401 16.70 -11.85 25.90
CA GLY A 401 17.79 -10.91 25.66
C GLY A 401 18.13 -10.69 24.18
N ALA A 402 17.45 -11.36 23.25
CA ALA A 402 17.63 -11.08 21.83
C ALA A 402 17.12 -9.66 21.50
N THR A 403 17.85 -8.98 20.63
CA THR A 403 17.56 -7.61 20.18
C THR A 403 17.46 -7.56 18.67
N PHE A 404 16.64 -6.64 18.18
CA PHE A 404 16.30 -6.54 16.77
C PHE A 404 16.40 -5.08 16.34
N GLY A 405 17.00 -4.87 15.18
CA GLY A 405 16.97 -3.58 14.51
C GLY A 405 15.54 -3.19 14.14
N PRO A 406 15.30 -1.91 13.80
CA PRO A 406 14.00 -1.44 13.35
C PRO A 406 13.50 -2.28 12.17
N SER A 407 12.24 -2.72 12.22
CA SER A 407 11.64 -3.58 11.20
C SER A 407 10.21 -3.15 10.92
N GLN A 408 9.70 -3.52 9.74
CA GLN A 408 8.33 -3.27 9.30
C GLN A 408 7.59 -4.60 9.18
N PHE A 409 7.57 -5.39 10.24
CA PHE A 409 6.78 -6.63 10.27
C PHE A 409 5.29 -6.31 10.29
N PHE A 410 4.91 -5.30 11.08
CA PHE A 410 3.59 -4.68 11.16
C PHE A 410 3.68 -3.25 10.64
N VAL A 411 2.58 -2.78 10.05
CA VAL A 411 2.47 -1.49 9.35
C VAL A 411 1.29 -0.70 9.89
N SER A 412 1.26 0.60 9.63
CA SER A 412 0.24 1.49 10.19
C SER A 412 -1.15 1.30 9.57
N GLU A 413 -1.18 0.94 8.29
CA GLU A 413 -2.39 0.83 7.49
C GLU A 413 -2.38 -0.47 6.69
N TYR A 414 -3.53 -1.16 6.68
CA TYR A 414 -3.77 -2.41 5.98
C TYR A 414 -4.84 -2.21 4.92
N HIS A 415 -4.57 -2.69 3.70
CA HIS A 415 -5.59 -2.89 2.68
C HIS A 415 -5.23 -4.07 1.78
N VAL A 416 -6.23 -4.76 1.25
CA VAL A 416 -6.03 -5.92 0.38
C VAL A 416 -5.17 -5.51 -0.83
N GLY A 417 -4.14 -6.29 -1.12
CA GLY A 417 -3.18 -6.01 -2.19
C GLY A 417 -1.94 -5.23 -1.74
N LYS A 418 -1.94 -4.56 -0.57
CA LYS A 418 -0.76 -3.86 -0.04
C LYS A 418 0.43 -4.82 0.07
N LYS A 419 1.57 -4.41 -0.48
CA LYS A 419 2.87 -5.11 -0.38
C LYS A 419 3.90 -4.22 0.29
N TRP A 420 4.82 -4.81 1.03
CA TRP A 420 6.00 -4.13 1.57
C TRP A 420 7.09 -5.15 1.89
N SER A 421 8.32 -4.67 2.10
CA SER A 421 9.43 -5.47 2.57
C SER A 421 10.01 -4.90 3.86
N THR A 422 10.73 -5.76 4.58
CA THR A 422 11.54 -5.36 5.72
C THR A 422 12.86 -6.09 5.66
N ARG A 423 13.92 -5.37 6.02
CA ARG A 423 15.27 -5.91 6.22
C ARG A 423 15.80 -5.35 7.52
N TYR A 424 16.33 -6.21 8.39
CA TYR A 424 16.77 -5.80 9.71
C TYR A 424 17.77 -6.78 10.31
N SER A 425 18.58 -6.29 11.25
CA SER A 425 19.53 -7.10 12.00
C SER A 425 18.85 -7.76 13.20
N ALA A 426 19.23 -9.00 13.51
CA ALA A 426 18.79 -9.72 14.69
C ALA A 426 20.02 -10.22 15.46
N LYS A 427 20.17 -9.80 16.72
CA LYS A 427 21.22 -10.26 17.63
C LYS A 427 20.61 -11.17 18.68
N TYR A 428 20.98 -12.45 18.64
CA TYR A 428 20.42 -13.47 19.52
C TYR A 428 21.16 -13.56 20.86
N ALA A 429 20.52 -14.21 21.84
CA ALA A 429 21.09 -14.44 23.17
C ALA A 429 22.42 -15.21 23.14
N SER A 430 22.66 -16.03 22.10
CA SER A 430 23.92 -16.74 21.87
C SER A 430 25.08 -15.82 21.46
N GLY A 431 24.83 -14.53 21.22
CA GLY A 431 25.79 -13.56 20.71
C GLY A 431 25.91 -13.51 19.19
N HIS A 432 25.39 -14.51 18.48
CA HIS A 432 25.33 -14.52 17.01
C HIS A 432 24.36 -13.44 16.50
N SER A 433 24.71 -12.81 15.37
CA SER A 433 23.90 -11.84 14.68
C SER A 433 23.63 -12.28 13.25
N ASP A 434 22.42 -12.01 12.76
CA ASP A 434 22.01 -12.33 11.39
C ASP A 434 21.21 -11.17 10.79
N THR A 435 21.05 -11.20 9.47
CA THR A 435 20.16 -10.31 8.73
C THR A 435 18.92 -11.08 8.32
N ILE A 436 17.76 -10.48 8.59
CA ILE A 436 16.47 -11.03 8.23
C ILE A 436 15.88 -10.12 7.16
N GLU A 437 15.39 -10.73 6.08
CA GLU A 437 14.68 -10.05 5.00
C GLU A 437 13.37 -10.76 4.71
N ILE A 438 12.26 -10.04 4.67
CA ILE A 438 10.92 -10.60 4.46
C ILE A 438 10.10 -9.66 3.57
N GLU A 439 9.40 -10.24 2.61
CA GLU A 439 8.37 -9.57 1.82
C GLU A 439 6.99 -9.98 2.36
N PHE A 440 6.07 -9.01 2.44
CA PHE A 440 4.71 -9.20 2.91
C PHE A 440 3.69 -8.74 1.88
N LYS A 441 2.52 -9.37 1.90
CA LYS A 441 1.34 -8.98 1.14
C LYS A 441 0.07 -9.17 1.97
N VAL A 442 -0.83 -8.19 1.97
CA VAL A 442 -2.20 -8.39 2.44
C VAL A 442 -2.97 -9.17 1.37
N THR A 443 -3.29 -10.43 1.65
CA THR A 443 -3.89 -11.34 0.66
C THR A 443 -5.42 -11.28 0.64
N GLY A 444 -6.04 -10.84 1.73
CA GLY A 444 -7.49 -10.74 1.81
C GLY A 444 -8.00 -10.37 3.19
N ARG A 445 -9.28 -10.66 3.41
CA ARG A 445 -9.95 -10.58 4.71
C ARG A 445 -10.55 -11.94 5.06
N GLU A 446 -10.44 -12.32 6.32
CA GLU A 446 -10.98 -13.57 6.85
C GLU A 446 -11.61 -13.31 8.22
N THR A 447 -12.76 -13.93 8.48
CA THR A 447 -13.32 -14.03 9.83
C THR A 447 -12.52 -15.08 10.60
N VAL A 448 -11.92 -14.69 11.72
CA VAL A 448 -11.08 -15.56 12.55
C VAL A 448 -11.63 -15.65 13.95
N THR A 449 -11.82 -16.87 14.44
CA THR A 449 -12.19 -17.14 15.83
C THR A 449 -10.99 -17.65 16.60
N VAL A 450 -10.66 -16.98 17.70
CA VAL A 450 -9.65 -17.33 18.69
C VAL A 450 -10.30 -17.34 20.09
N PRO A 451 -9.63 -17.80 21.16
CA PRO A 451 -10.26 -17.81 22.49
C PRO A 451 -10.70 -16.41 22.97
N ALA A 452 -10.04 -15.34 22.51
CA ALA A 452 -10.44 -13.96 22.81
C ALA A 452 -11.71 -13.48 22.08
N GLY A 453 -12.27 -14.27 21.15
CA GLY A 453 -13.48 -13.93 20.39
C GLY A 453 -13.33 -14.11 18.87
N THR A 454 -14.32 -13.60 18.14
CA THR A 454 -14.35 -13.61 16.67
C THR A 454 -14.06 -12.22 16.12
N PHE A 455 -13.18 -12.16 15.12
CA PHE A 455 -12.64 -10.93 14.54
C PHE A 455 -12.73 -10.95 13.02
N GLU A 456 -13.06 -9.80 12.44
CA GLU A 456 -12.92 -9.56 11.00
C GLU A 456 -11.50 -9.08 10.70
N CYS A 457 -10.63 -9.98 10.26
CA CYS A 457 -9.20 -9.69 10.14
C CYS A 457 -8.79 -9.40 8.70
N PHE A 458 -7.78 -8.54 8.54
CA PHE A 458 -6.91 -8.59 7.37
C PHE A 458 -5.95 -9.78 7.50
N VAL A 459 -5.70 -10.44 6.38
CA VAL A 459 -4.76 -11.57 6.29
C VAL A 459 -3.51 -11.10 5.59
N VAL A 460 -2.37 -11.31 6.25
CA VAL A 460 -1.07 -10.99 5.69
C VAL A 460 -0.25 -12.26 5.57
N GLU A 461 0.33 -12.46 4.40
CA GLU A 461 1.30 -13.51 4.15
C GLU A 461 2.67 -12.89 3.99
N GLY A 462 3.68 -13.54 4.57
CA GLY A 462 5.07 -13.11 4.54
C GLY A 462 5.99 -14.24 4.13
N ARG A 463 6.99 -13.94 3.31
CA ARG A 463 8.02 -14.90 2.92
C ARG A 463 9.38 -14.22 2.88
N GLY A 464 10.39 -14.87 3.44
CA GLY A 464 11.68 -14.25 3.63
C GLY A 464 12.79 -15.22 4.03
N TRP A 465 13.94 -14.67 4.36
CA TRP A 465 15.14 -15.44 4.67
C TRP A 465 15.87 -14.86 5.87
N VAL A 466 16.47 -15.75 6.65
CA VAL A 466 17.59 -15.44 7.51
C VAL A 466 18.85 -15.69 6.69
N LEU A 467 19.55 -14.61 6.32
CA LEU A 467 20.52 -14.62 5.23
C LEU A 467 21.72 -15.52 5.52
N SER A 468 22.35 -15.39 6.70
CA SER A 468 23.57 -16.16 6.99
C SER A 468 23.29 -17.66 7.18
N LEU A 469 22.12 -18.01 7.72
CA LEU A 469 21.71 -19.38 7.96
C LEU A 469 21.08 -20.06 6.74
N GLY A 470 20.74 -19.30 5.68
CA GLY A 470 19.99 -19.81 4.53
C GLY A 470 18.64 -20.41 4.93
N MET A 471 18.01 -19.86 5.96
CA MET A 471 16.77 -20.39 6.53
C MET A 471 15.58 -19.62 5.95
N LEU A 472 14.67 -20.35 5.31
CA LEU A 472 13.44 -19.80 4.76
C LEU A 472 12.44 -19.56 5.89
N LEU A 473 11.86 -18.37 5.89
CA LEU A 473 10.80 -17.95 6.79
C LEU A 473 9.50 -17.80 6.00
N GLU A 474 8.42 -18.38 6.53
CA GLU A 474 7.06 -18.19 6.01
C GLU A 474 6.18 -17.75 7.17
N TYR A 475 5.30 -16.78 6.92
CA TYR A 475 4.38 -16.23 7.90
C TYR A 475 2.98 -16.12 7.31
N LYS A 476 1.97 -16.40 8.13
CA LYS A 476 0.58 -15.98 7.88
C LYS A 476 0.06 -15.37 9.17
N TYR A 477 -0.38 -14.12 9.14
CA TYR A 477 -0.91 -13.48 10.34
C TYR A 477 -2.20 -12.70 10.06
N TRP A 478 -2.97 -12.54 11.13
CA TRP A 478 -4.29 -11.92 11.11
C TRP A 478 -4.29 -10.71 12.05
N VAL A 479 -4.71 -9.57 11.53
CA VAL A 479 -4.80 -8.32 12.29
C VAL A 479 -6.21 -7.75 12.18
N ALA A 480 -6.71 -7.23 13.29
CA ALA A 480 -7.95 -6.46 13.38
C ALA A 480 -7.61 -5.06 13.91
N PRO A 481 -7.09 -4.16 13.06
CA PRO A 481 -6.51 -2.88 13.48
C PRO A 481 -7.50 -1.97 14.23
N ASP A 482 -8.80 -2.16 13.98
CA ASP A 482 -9.92 -1.45 14.61
C ASP A 482 -10.33 -2.02 15.98
N LYS A 483 -9.80 -3.19 16.37
CA LYS A 483 -10.15 -3.89 17.61
C LYS A 483 -8.98 -4.01 18.58
N THR A 484 -7.79 -4.29 18.07
CA THR A 484 -6.60 -4.56 18.88
C THR A 484 -5.35 -3.99 18.23
N ASN A 485 -4.43 -3.50 19.06
CA ASN A 485 -3.15 -2.92 18.65
C ASN A 485 -2.10 -4.02 18.36
N ARG A 486 -2.47 -5.30 18.55
CA ARG A 486 -1.63 -6.47 18.36
C ARG A 486 -2.32 -7.45 17.40
N PHE A 487 -1.55 -8.36 16.79
CA PHE A 487 -2.11 -9.42 15.96
C PHE A 487 -3.14 -10.27 16.72
N VAL A 488 -4.15 -10.75 16.01
CA VAL A 488 -5.14 -11.71 16.53
C VAL A 488 -4.56 -13.12 16.52
N ALA A 489 -3.85 -13.48 15.45
CA ALA A 489 -3.09 -14.71 15.34
C ALA A 489 -1.89 -14.54 14.40
N ILE A 490 -0.87 -15.37 14.57
CA ILE A 490 0.28 -15.49 13.67
C ILE A 490 0.71 -16.95 13.61
N GLU A 491 0.92 -17.43 12.39
CA GLU A 491 1.55 -18.70 12.07
C GLU A 491 2.91 -18.42 11.45
N SER A 492 3.89 -19.24 11.81
CA SER A 492 5.24 -19.14 11.26
C SER A 492 5.82 -20.52 10.99
N TRP A 493 6.57 -20.63 9.90
CA TRP A 493 7.34 -21.82 9.53
C TRP A 493 8.77 -21.42 9.20
N TRP A 494 9.71 -22.13 9.83
CA TRP A 494 11.14 -21.90 9.69
C TRP A 494 11.71 -23.16 9.07
N ARG A 495 12.21 -23.05 7.83
CA ARG A 495 12.69 -24.19 7.04
C ARG A 495 14.16 -24.06 6.71
N ARG A 496 14.89 -25.15 6.87
CA ARG A 496 16.29 -25.27 6.43
C ARG A 496 16.44 -26.55 5.63
N TYR A 497 17.00 -26.46 4.42
CA TYR A 497 17.11 -27.60 3.48
C TYR A 497 15.77 -28.32 3.27
N ASN A 498 14.70 -27.54 3.09
CA ASN A 498 13.32 -28.00 2.92
C ASN A 498 12.71 -28.79 4.11
N ARG A 499 13.39 -28.86 5.25
CA ARG A 499 12.87 -29.45 6.49
C ARG A 499 12.38 -28.35 7.44
N ILE A 500 11.18 -28.54 7.99
CA ILE A 500 10.64 -27.66 9.04
C ILE A 500 11.46 -27.85 10.30
N GLN A 501 12.11 -26.79 10.75
CA GLN A 501 12.86 -26.72 12.02
C GLN A 501 11.97 -26.24 13.16
N ARG A 502 11.02 -25.34 12.84
CA ARG A 502 10.04 -24.80 13.77
C ARG A 502 8.76 -24.47 13.02
N SER A 503 7.63 -24.77 13.64
CA SER A 503 6.32 -24.34 13.15
C SER A 503 5.43 -23.97 14.32
N GLU A 504 4.99 -22.73 14.41
CA GLU A 504 4.30 -22.21 15.58
C GLU A 504 3.11 -21.37 15.15
N ARG A 505 1.98 -21.57 15.84
CA ARG A 505 0.84 -20.66 15.85
C ARG A 505 0.76 -19.97 17.20
N GLN A 506 0.75 -18.65 17.22
CA GLN A 506 0.38 -17.86 18.38
C GLN A 506 -0.96 -17.21 18.13
N GLU A 507 -1.87 -17.25 19.10
CA GLU A 507 -3.18 -16.61 18.97
C GLU A 507 -3.64 -15.98 20.27
N LEU A 508 -4.43 -14.92 20.13
CA LEU A 508 -4.89 -14.10 21.23
C LEU A 508 -5.88 -14.90 22.08
N GLU A 509 -5.48 -15.17 23.32
CA GLU A 509 -6.31 -15.85 24.29
C GLU A 509 -7.20 -14.86 25.05
N SER A 510 -6.64 -13.70 25.41
CA SER A 510 -7.40 -12.59 25.99
C SER A 510 -6.64 -11.28 25.79
N TYR A 511 -7.38 -10.16 25.78
CA TYR A 511 -6.80 -8.83 25.88
C TYR A 511 -7.68 -7.94 26.75
N THR A 512 -7.05 -7.00 27.45
CA THR A 512 -7.75 -6.03 28.29
C THR A 512 -7.08 -4.68 28.10
N ARG A 513 -7.88 -3.66 27.77
CA ARG A 513 -7.42 -2.28 27.74
C ARG A 513 -7.57 -1.68 29.14
N ALA A 514 -6.53 -1.01 29.63
CA ALA A 514 -6.62 -0.28 30.89
C ALA A 514 -7.61 0.89 30.76
N GLY A 515 -8.31 1.18 31.86
CA GLY A 515 -9.31 2.25 31.96
C GLY A 515 -8.74 3.63 31.72
#